data_AF-A0A6A0ABX4-F1
#
_entry.id   AF-A0A6A0ABX4-F1
#
_cell.length_a   1.000
_cell.length_b   1.000
_cell.length_c   1.000
_cell.angle_alpha   90.00
_cell.angle_beta   90.00
_cell.angle_gamma   90.00
#
_symmetry.space_group_name_H-M   'P 1'
#
loop_
_entity.id
_entity.type
_entity.pdbx_description
1 polymer ?
#
loop_
_entity_poly.entity_id
_entity_poly.type
_entity_poly.pdbx_seq_one_letter_code
_entity_poly.pdbx_strand_id
1 'polypeptide(L)'
;MPRKYAPRPATPEGGTLDGFLLLEAGDDELPEGIQAVRLSGKNLAAVECADMAYFTGLRVLDLSDNRVMLPLAATEPVAELLQIPGLAPLAPLARLHALSLSLNRMTSLGKLTPTADFQLLTTLDLSYNQLEVEGCVGA
;
A
#
# COMPACT_ATOMS: atom_id res chain seq x y z
N MET A 1 -20.13 -4.29 -26.49
CA MET A 1 -19.72 -5.57 -25.88
C MET A 1 -19.60 -5.35 -24.37
N PRO A 2 -20.46 -5.94 -23.52
CA PRO A 2 -20.30 -5.79 -22.08
C PRO A 2 -19.06 -6.60 -21.63
N ARG A 3 -18.13 -5.94 -20.95
CA ARG A 3 -16.98 -6.60 -20.32
C ARG A 3 -17.54 -7.61 -19.31
N LYS A 4 -17.34 -8.90 -19.56
CA LYS A 4 -17.70 -9.97 -18.62
C LYS A 4 -16.89 -9.76 -17.35
N TYR A 5 -17.53 -9.30 -16.29
CA TYR A 5 -16.92 -9.23 -14.97
C TYR A 5 -16.66 -10.66 -14.53
N ALA A 6 -15.38 -11.05 -14.45
CA ALA A 6 -15.02 -12.30 -13.79
C ALA A 6 -15.37 -12.18 -12.30
N PRO A 7 -15.82 -13.26 -11.65
CA PRO A 7 -16.08 -13.23 -10.22
C PRO A 7 -14.79 -12.88 -9.48
N ARG A 8 -14.85 -11.87 -8.60
CA ARG A 8 -13.72 -11.47 -7.74
C ARG A 8 -13.23 -12.71 -6.98
N PRO A 9 -11.94 -13.07 -7.05
CA PRO A 9 -11.38 -14.09 -6.19
C PRO A 9 -11.64 -13.70 -4.73
N ALA A 10 -11.91 -14.70 -3.89
CA ALA A 10 -12.17 -14.50 -2.47
C ALA A 10 -11.03 -13.68 -1.85
N THR A 11 -11.37 -12.48 -1.37
CA THR A 11 -10.43 -11.56 -0.75
C THR A 11 -9.83 -12.18 0.52
N PRO A 12 -8.58 -11.84 0.88
CA PRO A 12 -8.10 -11.98 2.25
C PRO A 12 -9.12 -11.35 3.22
N GLU A 13 -9.13 -11.69 4.51
CA GLU A 13 -10.10 -11.19 5.51
C GLU A 13 -10.00 -9.66 5.82
N GLY A 14 -9.61 -8.83 4.85
CA GLY A 14 -9.48 -7.37 4.92
C GLY A 14 -9.73 -6.70 3.57
N GLY A 15 -9.93 -5.37 3.60
CA GLY A 15 -10.19 -4.56 2.42
C GLY A 15 -8.96 -4.40 1.52
N THR A 16 -9.18 -3.99 0.28
CA THR A 16 -8.12 -3.67 -0.67
C THR A 16 -8.01 -2.15 -0.81
N LEU A 17 -6.78 -1.64 -0.75
CA LEU A 17 -6.46 -0.29 -1.19
C LEU A 17 -6.44 -0.27 -2.71
N ASP A 18 -7.47 0.32 -3.32
CA ASP A 18 -7.60 0.53 -4.76
C ASP A 18 -7.85 2.02 -5.06
N GLY A 19 -7.95 2.37 -6.36
CA GLY A 19 -8.23 3.74 -6.77
C GLY A 19 -9.59 4.25 -6.30
N PHE A 20 -10.61 3.38 -6.22
CA PHE A 20 -11.94 3.78 -5.77
C PHE A 20 -11.95 4.20 -4.30
N LEU A 21 -11.26 3.44 -3.45
CA LEU A 21 -11.15 3.75 -2.02
C LEU A 21 -10.38 5.06 -1.79
N LEU A 22 -9.37 5.35 -2.61
CA LEU A 22 -8.64 6.62 -2.54
C LEU A 22 -9.52 7.82 -2.94
N LEU A 23 -10.33 7.68 -3.99
CA LEU A 23 -11.28 8.71 -4.40
C LEU A 23 -12.34 8.95 -3.33
N GLU A 24 -12.94 7.87 -2.80
CA GLU A 24 -13.92 7.94 -1.72
C GLU A 24 -13.34 8.61 -0.47
N ALA A 25 -12.11 8.25 -0.09
CA ALA A 25 -11.50 8.77 1.13
C ALA A 25 -10.91 10.18 0.99
N GLY A 26 -10.62 10.64 -0.23
CA GLY A 26 -10.17 12.00 -0.49
C GLY A 26 -11.27 12.97 -0.93
N ASP A 27 -12.53 12.50 -1.03
CA ASP A 27 -13.72 13.31 -1.35
C ASP A 27 -13.57 14.12 -2.65
N ASP A 28 -13.00 13.48 -3.68
CA ASP A 28 -12.84 14.07 -5.02
C ASP A 28 -13.18 13.02 -6.10
N GLU A 29 -13.69 13.49 -7.23
CA GLU A 29 -14.02 12.65 -8.39
C GLU A 29 -12.80 12.35 -9.26
N LEU A 30 -11.76 13.20 -9.18
CA LEU A 30 -10.57 13.11 -10.01
C LEU A 30 -9.33 12.73 -9.19
N PRO A 31 -8.56 11.71 -9.61
CA PRO A 31 -7.41 11.21 -8.85
C PRO A 31 -6.28 12.24 -8.73
N GLU A 32 -6.12 13.16 -9.69
CA GLU A 32 -5.18 14.28 -9.63
C GLU A 32 -5.56 15.36 -8.60
N GLY A 33 -6.85 15.47 -8.24
CA GLY A 33 -7.36 16.41 -7.24
C GLY A 33 -7.05 15.98 -5.80
N ILE A 34 -6.90 14.67 -5.59
CA ILE A 34 -6.64 14.07 -4.29
C ILE A 34 -5.22 14.42 -3.82
N GLN A 35 -5.12 15.17 -2.73
CA GLN A 35 -3.82 15.57 -2.14
C GLN A 35 -3.49 14.82 -0.85
N ALA A 36 -4.50 14.43 -0.07
CA ALA A 36 -4.31 13.78 1.21
C ALA A 36 -5.43 12.77 1.45
N VAL A 37 -5.06 11.56 1.87
CA VAL A 37 -6.01 10.49 2.18
C VAL A 37 -5.69 9.91 3.55
N ARG A 38 -6.73 9.71 4.37
CA ARG A 38 -6.65 9.04 5.67
C ARG A 38 -7.52 7.80 5.68
N LEU A 39 -6.86 6.65 5.76
CA LEU A 39 -7.47 5.32 5.75
C LEU A 39 -7.05 4.53 6.99
N SER A 40 -6.88 5.23 8.11
CA SER A 40 -6.54 4.59 9.39
C SER A 40 -7.66 3.66 9.87
N GLY A 41 -7.32 2.48 10.38
CA GLY A 41 -8.30 1.57 10.99
C GLY A 41 -9.30 0.92 10.01
N LYS A 42 -8.95 0.83 8.72
CA LYS A 42 -9.86 0.34 7.66
C LYS A 42 -9.77 -1.16 7.40
N ASN A 43 -9.00 -1.89 8.21
CA ASN A 43 -8.74 -3.32 8.04
C ASN A 43 -8.25 -3.66 6.62
N LEU A 44 -7.44 -2.79 6.02
CA LEU A 44 -6.87 -3.01 4.69
C LEU A 44 -5.77 -4.06 4.76
N ALA A 45 -5.78 -5.01 3.84
CA ALA A 45 -4.85 -6.14 3.79
C ALA A 45 -4.12 -6.27 2.44
N ALA A 46 -4.68 -5.68 1.37
CA ALA A 46 -4.12 -5.76 0.02
C ALA A 46 -4.00 -4.37 -0.61
N VAL A 47 -3.15 -4.24 -1.62
CA VAL A 47 -2.99 -3.04 -2.45
C VAL A 47 -3.11 -3.44 -3.92
N GLU A 48 -3.99 -2.78 -4.66
CA GLU A 48 -4.11 -2.90 -6.12
C GLU A 48 -3.37 -1.74 -6.79
N CYS A 49 -2.25 -2.03 -7.45
CA CYS A 49 -1.34 -0.98 -7.93
C CYS A 49 -1.74 -0.37 -9.29
N ALA A 50 -2.71 -0.94 -9.99
CA ALA A 50 -3.07 -0.56 -11.36
C ALA A 50 -3.42 0.94 -11.50
N ASP A 51 -4.08 1.49 -10.48
CA ASP A 51 -4.58 2.86 -10.52
C ASP A 51 -3.70 3.88 -9.78
N MET A 52 -2.68 3.42 -9.03
CA MET A 52 -1.88 4.29 -8.15
C MET A 52 -1.16 5.39 -8.92
N ALA A 53 -0.77 5.14 -10.17
CA ALA A 53 -0.08 6.11 -11.01
C ALA A 53 -0.96 7.33 -11.38
N TYR A 54 -2.28 7.23 -11.28
CA TYR A 54 -3.19 8.35 -11.58
C TYR A 54 -3.28 9.38 -10.44
N PHE A 55 -2.93 9.00 -9.21
CA PHE A 55 -2.95 9.86 -8.02
C PHE A 55 -1.73 10.79 -7.97
N THR A 56 -1.50 11.51 -9.06
CA THR A 56 -0.34 12.38 -9.26
C THR A 56 -0.33 13.57 -8.31
N GLY A 57 -1.46 13.90 -7.69
CA GLY A 57 -1.59 14.96 -6.68
C GLY A 57 -1.29 14.51 -5.24
N LEU A 58 -1.26 13.20 -4.98
CA LEU A 58 -1.25 12.67 -3.62
C LEU A 58 0.09 12.93 -2.91
N ARG A 59 0.02 13.65 -1.80
CA ARG A 59 1.18 14.05 -0.97
C ARG A 59 1.19 13.39 0.39
N VAL A 60 0.02 13.09 0.94
CA VAL A 60 -0.12 12.51 2.27
C VAL A 60 -0.99 11.27 2.19
N LEU A 61 -0.46 10.14 2.64
CA LEU A 61 -1.19 8.89 2.74
C LEU A 61 -1.02 8.31 4.14
N ASP A 62 -2.14 8.21 4.87
CA ASP A 62 -2.18 7.58 6.19
C ASP A 62 -2.91 6.23 6.09
N LEU A 63 -2.14 5.16 6.26
CA LEU A 63 -2.57 3.77 6.30
C LEU A 63 -2.34 3.16 7.69
N SER A 64 -2.22 3.97 8.75
CA SER A 64 -2.03 3.48 10.11
C SER A 64 -3.13 2.51 10.57
N ASP A 65 -2.81 1.61 11.50
CA ASP A 65 -3.79 0.65 12.07
C ASP A 65 -4.52 -0.17 10.99
N ASN A 66 -3.75 -0.74 10.07
CA ASN A 66 -4.25 -1.67 9.07
C ASN A 66 -3.43 -2.96 9.12
N ARG A 67 -3.50 -3.75 8.05
CA ARG A 67 -2.73 -4.98 7.85
C ARG A 67 -2.12 -4.97 6.46
N VAL A 68 -1.87 -3.77 5.92
CA VAL A 68 -1.33 -3.60 4.58
C VAL A 68 0.09 -4.16 4.64
N MET A 69 0.39 -5.16 3.80
CA MET A 69 1.71 -5.81 3.69
C MET A 69 2.01 -6.94 4.69
N LEU A 70 1.03 -7.82 4.93
CA LEU A 70 1.33 -9.20 5.29
C LEU A 70 1.87 -9.97 4.07
N PRO A 71 3.01 -10.65 4.18
CA PRO A 71 3.02 -12.02 3.68
C PRO A 71 3.59 -13.02 4.71
N LEU A 72 3.18 -14.28 4.53
CA LEU A 72 3.46 -15.49 5.32
C LEU A 72 2.62 -15.73 6.58
N ALA A 73 1.34 -16.05 6.38
CA ALA A 73 0.90 -17.39 6.81
C ALA A 73 0.70 -18.22 5.54
N ALA A 74 1.61 -19.16 5.30
CA ALA A 74 1.50 -20.11 4.22
C ALA A 74 0.27 -20.99 4.44
N THR A 75 -0.86 -20.67 3.80
CA THR A 75 -1.95 -21.66 3.68
C THR A 75 -2.68 -21.69 2.35
N GLU A 76 -2.67 -20.66 1.49
CA GLU A 76 -3.45 -20.74 0.23
C GLU A 76 -2.72 -20.18 -1.01
N PRO A 77 -2.61 -20.96 -2.11
CA PRO A 77 -1.96 -20.57 -3.34
C PRO A 77 -2.93 -19.76 -4.21
N VAL A 78 -3.11 -18.47 -3.94
CA VAL A 78 -3.89 -17.59 -4.83
C VAL A 78 -2.95 -16.84 -5.77
N ALA A 79 -2.85 -17.36 -6.99
CA ALA A 79 -1.80 -17.09 -7.97
C ALA A 79 -1.91 -15.77 -8.76
N GLU A 80 -2.71 -14.78 -8.35
CA GLU A 80 -2.88 -13.54 -9.13
C GLU A 80 -2.82 -12.24 -8.31
N LEU A 81 -2.88 -12.31 -6.99
CA LEU A 81 -2.52 -11.19 -6.12
C LEU A 81 -1.02 -11.28 -5.87
N LEU A 82 -0.24 -10.42 -6.54
CA LEU A 82 1.18 -10.26 -6.23
C LEU A 82 1.28 -9.87 -4.75
N GLN A 83 1.52 -10.86 -3.88
CA GLN A 83 2.02 -10.65 -2.54
C GLN A 83 3.44 -10.12 -2.69
N ILE A 84 3.60 -8.87 -3.10
CA ILE A 84 4.89 -8.21 -3.09
C ILE A 84 5.15 -7.87 -1.62
N PRO A 85 6.11 -8.50 -0.94
CA PRO A 85 6.49 -8.06 0.39
C PRO A 85 7.00 -6.62 0.26
N GLY A 86 6.35 -5.69 0.96
CA GLY A 86 6.84 -4.33 1.13
C GLY A 86 6.13 -3.23 0.34
N LEU A 87 6.81 -2.07 0.21
CA LEU A 87 6.20 -0.82 -0.28
C LEU A 87 6.11 -0.70 -1.81
N ALA A 88 6.60 -1.69 -2.58
CA ALA A 88 6.65 -1.59 -4.04
C ALA A 88 5.30 -1.27 -4.72
N PRO A 89 4.13 -1.80 -4.27
CA PRO A 89 2.83 -1.43 -4.85
C PRO A 89 2.49 0.06 -4.73
N LEU A 90 3.09 0.75 -3.76
CA LEU A 90 2.90 2.19 -3.52
C LEU A 90 3.97 3.04 -4.22
N ALA A 91 4.99 2.44 -4.82
CA ALA A 91 6.05 3.15 -5.54
C ALA A 91 5.55 4.11 -6.66
N PRO A 92 4.44 3.82 -7.38
CA PRO A 92 3.90 4.75 -8.37
C PRO A 92 3.43 6.10 -7.79
N LEU A 93 3.23 6.20 -6.47
CA LEU A 93 2.85 7.45 -5.78
C LEU A 93 4.06 8.38 -5.60
N ALA A 94 4.64 8.80 -6.73
CA ALA A 94 5.92 9.50 -6.80
C ALA A 94 5.94 10.87 -6.09
N ARG A 95 4.78 11.45 -5.76
CA ARG A 95 4.65 12.75 -5.10
C ARG A 95 4.36 12.68 -3.60
N LEU A 96 4.39 11.49 -3.00
CA LEU A 96 4.23 11.36 -1.55
C LEU A 96 5.34 12.09 -0.81
N HIS A 97 4.94 12.96 0.12
CA HIS A 97 5.80 13.65 1.06
C HIS A 97 5.71 13.03 2.46
N ALA A 98 4.55 12.48 2.81
CA ALA A 98 4.30 11.82 4.08
C ALA A 98 3.54 10.50 3.88
N LEU A 99 4.08 9.42 4.45
CA LEU A 99 3.48 8.09 4.47
C LEU A 99 3.46 7.57 5.91
N SER A 100 2.27 7.23 6.40
CA SER A 100 2.08 6.60 7.71
C SER A 100 1.62 5.16 7.52
N LEU A 101 2.41 4.23 8.06
CA LEU A 101 2.17 2.79 8.07
C LEU A 101 2.29 2.23 9.49
N SER A 102 2.08 3.07 10.51
CA SER A 102 2.15 2.63 11.89
C SER A 102 1.10 1.56 12.20
N LEU A 103 1.37 0.67 13.16
CA LEU A 103 0.43 -0.39 13.56
C LEU A 103 0.00 -1.36 12.43
N ASN A 104 0.83 -1.59 11.41
CA ASN A 104 0.51 -2.50 10.29
C ASN A 104 1.02 -3.94 10.46
N ARG A 105 1.70 -4.25 11.57
CA ARG A 105 2.33 -5.57 11.84
C ARG A 105 3.30 -6.02 10.74
N MET A 106 3.91 -5.07 10.03
CA MET A 106 4.89 -5.37 8.99
C MET A 106 6.13 -6.01 9.60
N THR A 107 6.63 -7.08 8.98
CA THR A 107 7.88 -7.76 9.39
C THR A 107 9.09 -7.36 8.53
N SER A 108 8.83 -6.90 7.31
CA SER A 108 9.85 -6.42 6.36
C SER A 108 9.28 -5.30 5.48
N LEU A 109 10.15 -4.39 5.03
CA LEU A 109 9.82 -3.35 4.04
C LEU A 109 9.95 -3.82 2.60
N GLY A 110 10.42 -5.07 2.39
CA GLY A 110 10.81 -5.57 1.08
C GLY A 110 12.07 -4.89 0.55
N LYS A 111 12.42 -5.20 -0.71
CA LYS A 111 13.50 -4.49 -1.41
C LYS A 111 12.97 -3.16 -1.91
N LEU A 112 13.37 -2.08 -1.25
CA LEU A 112 13.12 -0.71 -1.70
C LEU A 112 14.37 -0.18 -2.37
N THR A 113 14.21 0.58 -3.44
CA THR A 113 15.30 1.35 -4.03
C THR A 113 15.00 2.83 -3.77
N PRO A 114 15.48 3.44 -2.67
CA PRO A 114 15.10 4.81 -2.28
C PRO A 114 15.41 5.87 -3.35
N THR A 115 16.36 5.57 -4.25
CA THR A 115 16.73 6.44 -5.37
C THR A 115 15.72 6.40 -6.52
N ALA A 116 14.84 5.40 -6.58
CA ALA A 116 13.78 5.27 -7.58
C ALA A 116 12.38 5.41 -6.96
N ASP A 117 12.19 4.88 -5.75
CA ASP A 117 10.92 4.82 -5.04
C ASP A 117 10.85 5.94 -4.00
N PHE A 118 9.73 6.68 -3.96
CA PHE A 118 9.46 7.70 -2.93
C PHE A 118 10.48 8.84 -2.84
N GLN A 119 10.97 9.36 -3.97
CA GLN A 119 12.01 10.40 -4.04
C GLN A 119 11.68 11.70 -3.27
N LEU A 120 10.39 12.00 -3.07
CA LEU A 120 9.93 13.21 -2.38
C LEU A 120 9.51 12.96 -0.93
N LEU A 121 9.65 11.74 -0.42
CA LEU A 121 9.18 11.37 0.90
C LEU A 121 10.10 11.95 1.97
N THR A 122 9.52 12.80 2.82
CA THR A 122 10.23 13.47 3.92
C THR A 122 9.85 12.88 5.27
N THR A 123 8.67 12.27 5.37
CA THR A 123 8.14 11.69 6.59
C THR A 123 7.67 10.27 6.30
N LEU A 124 8.22 9.30 7.03
CA LEU A 124 7.82 7.90 6.99
C LEU A 124 7.63 7.42 8.43
N ASP A 125 6.40 7.09 8.80
CA ASP A 125 6.07 6.50 10.10
C ASP A 125 5.87 4.99 9.97
N LEU A 126 6.74 4.21 10.60
CA LEU A 126 6.71 2.75 10.68
C LEU A 126 6.56 2.26 12.12
N SER A 127 6.17 3.14 13.06
CA SER A 127 6.06 2.81 14.48
C SER A 127 5.06 1.68 14.73
N TYR A 128 5.29 0.89 15.78
CA TYR A 128 4.41 -0.23 16.17
C TYR A 128 4.18 -1.28 15.06
N ASN A 129 5.18 -1.47 14.19
CA ASN A 129 5.30 -2.64 13.34
C ASN A 129 6.15 -3.73 14.02
N GLN A 130 6.38 -4.84 13.33
CA GLN A 130 7.16 -5.99 13.78
C GLN A 130 8.42 -6.14 12.92
N LEU A 131 8.98 -5.01 12.46
CA LEU A 131 10.09 -5.00 11.52
C LEU A 131 11.32 -5.66 12.16
N GLU A 132 11.80 -6.71 11.52
CA GLU A 132 13.04 -7.36 11.90
C GLU A 132 14.19 -6.79 11.07
N VAL A 133 15.37 -6.68 11.67
CA VAL A 133 16.58 -6.33 10.94
C VAL A 133 17.01 -7.58 10.18
N GLU A 134 16.82 -7.61 8.86
CA GLU A 134 17.58 -8.56 8.05
C GLU A 134 19.06 -8.23 8.20
N GLY A 135 19.82 -9.21 8.70
CA GLY A 135 21.12 -9.00 9.33
C GLY A 135 22.05 -8.08 8.54
N CYS A 136 22.72 -7.18 9.27
CA CYS A 136 24.03 -6.72 8.85
C CYS A 136 24.93 -7.95 8.74
N VAL A 137 25.08 -8.51 7.53
CA VAL A 137 26.24 -9.32 7.22
C VAL A 137 27.40 -8.33 7.20
N GLY A 138 28.04 -8.18 8.36
CA GLY A 138 29.27 -7.41 8.49
C GLY A 138 30.40 -8.11 7.75
N ALA A 139 31.22 -7.26 7.12
CA ALA A 139 32.51 -7.50 6.46
C ALA A 139 32.49 -8.20 5.09
#